data_AF-A0A356T8Z2-F1
#
_entry.id   AF-A0A356T8Z2-F1
#
_cell.length_a   1.000
_cell.length_b   1.000
_cell.length_c   1.000
_cell.angle_alpha   90.00
_cell.angle_beta   90.00
_cell.angle_gamma   90.00
#
_symmetry.space_group_name_H-M   'P 1'
#
loop_
_entity.id
_entity.type
_entity.pdbx_description
1 polymer ?
#
loop_
_entity_poly.entity_id
_entity_poly.type
_entity_poly.pdbx_seq_one_letter_code
_entity_poly.pdbx_strand_id
1 'polypeptide(L)' 'MRFSGPSELWGARVMANGRAVGTVPGTVDLPVGRQVVVIVAPGRGRMRRVVQVSGSGETRVVLR' A
#
# COMPACT_ATOMS: atom_id res chain seq x y z
N MET A 1 -8.67 2.61 -0.71
CA MET A 1 -7.74 1.76 0.07
C MET A 1 -6.87 2.63 0.95
N ARG A 2 -6.75 2.32 2.24
CA ARG A 2 -5.96 3.11 3.21
C ARG A 2 -4.67 2.39 3.61
N PHE A 3 -3.55 3.11 3.54
CA PHE A 3 -2.23 2.67 4.00
C PHE A 3 -1.89 3.31 5.34
N SER A 4 -1.49 2.49 6.30
CA SER A 4 -1.04 2.93 7.61
C SER A 4 0.10 2.03 8.11
N GLY A 5 0.98 2.58 8.93
CA GLY A 5 2.14 1.87 9.47
C GLY A 5 2.89 2.73 10.49
N PRO A 6 3.93 2.17 11.12
CA PRO A 6 4.75 2.89 12.08
C PRO A 6 5.52 4.05 11.40
N SER A 7 6.00 5.02 12.20
CA SER A 7 6.52 6.30 11.71
C SER A 7 7.76 6.16 10.83
N GLU A 8 8.53 5.09 10.97
CA GLU A 8 9.70 4.80 10.14
C GLU A 8 9.33 4.41 8.71
N LEU A 9 8.05 4.13 8.44
CA LEU A 9 7.54 3.94 7.08
C LEU A 9 6.90 5.21 6.51
N TRP A 10 6.84 6.31 7.26
CA TRP A 10 6.23 7.54 6.74
C TRP A 10 7.06 8.11 5.58
N GLY A 11 6.38 8.54 4.52
CA GLY A 11 6.99 8.90 3.24
C GLY A 11 7.38 7.71 2.36
N ALA A 12 7.24 6.46 2.83
CA ALA A 12 7.56 5.28 2.00
C ALA A 12 6.64 5.22 0.78
N ARG A 13 7.23 4.95 -0.39
CA ARG A 13 6.52 4.89 -1.66
C ARG A 13 5.72 3.61 -1.76
N VAL A 14 4.43 3.74 -2.06
CA VAL A 14 3.53 2.62 -2.30
C VAL A 14 3.36 2.43 -3.80
N MET A 15 3.56 1.21 -4.25
CA MET A 15 3.32 0.76 -5.61
C MET A 15 2.21 -0.27 -5.63
N ALA A 16 1.29 -0.21 -6.59
CA ALA A 16 0.33 -1.26 -6.88
C ALA A 16 0.51 -1.71 -8.34
N ASN A 17 0.62 -3.02 -8.56
CA ASN A 17 0.84 -3.65 -9.87
C ASN A 17 1.99 -3.00 -10.66
N GLY A 18 3.08 -2.66 -9.97
CA GLY A 18 4.26 -2.04 -10.58
C GLY A 18 4.17 -0.52 -10.79
N ARG A 19 3.02 0.12 -10.56
CA ARG A 19 2.84 1.57 -10.67
C ARG A 19 2.86 2.23 -9.30
N ALA A 20 3.48 3.40 -9.18
CA ALA A 20 3.41 4.19 -7.95
C ALA A 20 2.02 4.79 -7.76
N VAL A 21 1.43 4.56 -6.59
CA VAL A 21 0.04 4.93 -6.27
C VAL A 21 -0.07 5.89 -5.07
N GLY A 22 0.99 6.04 -4.28
CA GLY A 22 0.98 7.00 -3.17
C GLY A 22 2.14 6.80 -2.21
N THR A 23 1.97 7.30 -0.99
CA THR A 23 2.92 7.18 0.13
C THR A 23 2.21 6.75 1.42
N VAL A 24 2.99 6.29 2.41
CA VAL A 24 2.48 5.99 3.76
C VAL A 24 2.66 7.21 4.68
N PRO A 25 1.72 7.53 5.57
CA PRO A 25 0.31 7.12 5.50
C PRO A 25 -0.38 7.79 4.30
N GLY A 26 -1.45 7.18 3.81
CA GLY A 26 -2.18 7.73 2.67
C GLY A 26 -3.38 6.89 2.26
N THR A 27 -4.17 7.42 1.34
CA THR A 27 -5.33 6.74 0.77
C THR A 27 -5.23 6.78 -0.75
N VAL A 28 -5.59 5.68 -1.40
CA VAL A 28 -5.68 5.61 -2.86
C VAL A 28 -6.84 4.72 -3.29
N ASP A 29 -7.46 5.06 -4.41
CA ASP A 29 -8.45 4.20 -5.05
C ASP A 29 -7.75 3.20 -5.98
N LEU A 30 -8.04 1.92 -5.76
CA LEU A 30 -7.53 0.83 -6.60
C LEU A 30 -8.71 0.08 -7.21
N PRO A 31 -8.54 -0.47 -8.41
CA PRO A 31 -9.54 -1.35 -9.00
C PRO A 31 -9.87 -2.52 -8.09
N VAL A 32 -11.15 -2.91 -8.10
CA VAL A 32 -11.61 -4.15 -7.47
C VAL A 32 -10.84 -5.33 -8.05
N GLY A 33 -10.48 -6.28 -7.19
CA GLY A 33 -9.72 -7.47 -7.56
C GLY A 33 -8.41 -7.61 -6.79
N ARG A 34 -7.60 -8.55 -7.26
CA ARG A 34 -6.30 -8.86 -6.65
C ARG A 34 -5.29 -7.79 -7.05
N GLN A 35 -4.74 -7.10 -6.05
CA GLN A 35 -3.71 -6.08 -6.22
C GLN A 35 -2.40 -6.54 -5.60
N VAL A 36 -1.30 -6.41 -6.34
CA VAL A 36 0.05 -6.64 -5.80
C VAL A 36 0.61 -5.30 -5.34
N VAL A 37 0.70 -5.11 -4.03
CA VAL A 37 1.21 -3.90 -3.41
C VAL A 37 2.67 -4.09 -3.00
N VAL A 38 3.53 -3.13 -3.34
CA VAL A 38 4.93 -3.08 -2.93
C VAL A 38 5.17 -1.76 -2.24
N ILE A 39 5.67 -1.79 -1.00
CA ILE A 39 6.14 -0.61 -0.29
C ILE A 39 7.65 -0.55 -0.39
N VAL A 40 8.16 0.63 -0.74
CA VAL A 40 9.58 0.92 -0.83
C VAL A 40 9.90 2.00 0.18
N ALA A 41 10.58 1.61 1.25
CA ALA A 41 11.01 2.52 2.30
C ALA A 41 12.54 2.74 2.21
N PRO A 42 13.04 3.99 2.30
CA PRO A 42 14.46 4.24 2.39
C PRO A 42 15.09 3.44 3.53
N GLY A 43 16.17 2.70 3.26
CA GLY A 43 16.90 1.93 4.28
C GLY A 43 16.23 0.64 4.80
N ARG A 44 14.97 0.35 4.45
CA ARG A 44 14.26 -0.90 4.85
C ARG A 44 13.98 -1.87 3.71
N GLY A 45 14.30 -1.49 2.46
CA GLY A 45 14.10 -2.34 1.29
C GLY A 45 12.64 -2.37 0.81
N ARG A 46 12.28 -3.45 0.11
CA ARG A 46 10.96 -3.60 -0.52
C ARG A 46 10.12 -4.62 0.23
N MET A 47 8.90 -4.24 0.62
CA MET A 47 7.92 -5.14 1.21
C MET A 47 6.77 -5.39 0.23
N ARG A 48 6.61 -6.64 -0.22
CA ARG A 48 5.55 -7.05 -1.15
C ARG A 48 4.38 -7.71 -0.40
N ARG A 49 3.16 -7.29 -0.70
CA ARG A 49 1.91 -7.90 -0.24
C ARG A 49 0.92 -8.07 -1.38
N VAL A 50 0.11 -9.11 -1.28
CA VAL A 50 -1.06 -9.30 -2.14
C VAL A 50 -2.28 -8.90 -1.34
N VAL A 51 -3.13 -8.06 -1.90
CA VAL A 51 -4.33 -7.53 -1.25
C VAL A 51 -5.52 -7.79 -2.16
N GLN A 52 -6.62 -8.26 -1.60
CA GLN A 52 -7.89 -8.34 -2.32
C GLN A 52 -8.67 -7.05 -2.06
N VAL A 53 -8.92 -6.27 -3.11
CA VAL A 53 -9.77 -5.08 -3.03
C VAL A 53 -11.20 -5.49 -3.38
N SER A 54 -12.12 -5.29 -2.45
CA SER A 54 -13.54 -5.58 -2.62
C SER A 54 -14.30 -4.30 -2.93
N GLY A 55 -15.25 -4.33 -3.86
CA GLY A 55 -16.00 -3.15 -4.32
C GLY A 55 -16.97 -2.56 -3.29
N SER A 56 -17.22 -3.26 -2.19
CA SER A 56 -18.23 -2.89 -1.18
C SER A 56 -17.64 -2.32 0.12
N GLY A 57 -16.34 -2.01 0.20
CA GLY A 57 -15.78 -1.46 1.44
C GLY A 57 -14.36 -0.90 1.36
N GLU A 58 -14.00 -0.08 2.35
CA GLU A 58 -12.66 0.47 2.50
C GLU A 58 -11.66 -0.66 2.83
N THR A 59 -10.83 -1.03 1.88
CA THR A 59 -9.74 -1.97 2.13
C THR A 59 -8.62 -1.28 2.91
N ARG A 60 -8.31 -1.77 4.12
CA ARG A 60 -7.22 -1.26 4.96
C ARG A 60 -6.01 -2.18 4.90
N VAL A 61 -4.84 -1.59 4.67
CA VAL A 61 -3.56 -2.28 4.84
C VAL A 61 -2.76 -1.65 5.95
N VAL A 62 -2.46 -2.49 6.95
CA VAL A 62 -1.59 -2.17 8.07
C VAL A 62 -0.23 -2.80 7.81
N LEU A 63 0.77 -1.94 7.72
CA LEU A 63 2.17 -2.33 7.59
C LEU A 63 2.72 -2.57 8.99
N ARG A 64 3.39 -3.72 9.15
CA ARG A 64 4.06 -4.14 10.37
C ARG A 64 5.51 -4.36 10.03
#